data_AF-A0A7U9SAL8-F1
#
_entry.id   AF-A0A7U9SAL8-F1
#
_cell.length_a   1.000
_cell.length_b   1.000
_cell.length_c   1.000
_cell.angle_alpha   90.00
_cell.angle_beta   90.00
_cell.angle_gamma   90.00
#
_symmetry.space_group_name_H-M   'P 1'
#
loop_
_entity.id
_entity.type
_entity.pdbx_description
1 polymer ?
#
loop_
_entity_poly.entity_id
_entity_poly.type
_entity_poly.pdbx_seq_one_letter_code
_entity_poly.pdbx_strand_id
1 'polypeptide(L)'
;MKREGIKKKLDQWKEVLYERIVDGVKHRGICCLLAFMALISFIWYAKEKYPEWKEAHSGVPDVVSSMSVNNAHHLKLIANRSRIEDKEEFAREIIHMCQDNSFHSIRFSTDINGYPLELNILVYLNRKELEEGELVFEIEFSTDDFSGEYDIKNDADKFRLYLDREEIDFY
;
A
#
# COMPACT_ATOMS: atom_id res chain seq x y z
N MET A 1 27.04 -77.20 -2.04
CA MET A 1 25.85 -76.79 -1.27
C MET A 1 25.99 -75.44 -0.54
N LYS A 2 26.97 -75.23 0.36
CA LYS A 2 27.06 -73.98 1.18
C LYS A 2 27.35 -72.68 0.38
N ARG A 3 28.14 -72.75 -0.71
CA ARG A 3 28.46 -71.57 -1.56
C ARG A 3 27.29 -71.08 -2.40
N GLU A 4 26.42 -71.98 -2.86
CA GLU A 4 25.26 -71.60 -3.69
C GLU A 4 24.18 -70.89 -2.85
N GLY A 5 23.97 -71.32 -1.60
CA GLY A 5 23.08 -70.63 -0.68
C GLY A 5 23.54 -69.21 -0.31
N ILE A 6 24.86 -68.98 -0.26
CA ILE A 6 25.44 -67.65 0.00
C ILE A 6 25.27 -66.73 -1.22
N LYS A 7 25.51 -67.23 -2.44
CA LYS A 7 25.26 -66.47 -3.67
C LYS A 7 23.80 -66.07 -3.80
N LYS A 8 22.87 -67.01 -3.58
CA LYS A 8 21.44 -66.76 -3.67
C LYS A 8 20.97 -65.70 -2.68
N LYS A 9 21.50 -65.72 -1.44
CA LYS A 9 21.27 -64.64 -0.48
C LYS A 9 21.84 -63.32 -0.97
N LEU A 10 23.08 -63.28 -1.46
CA LEU A 10 23.72 -62.05 -1.91
C LEU A 10 22.94 -61.39 -3.07
N ASP A 11 22.47 -62.17 -4.03
CA ASP A 11 21.66 -61.65 -5.14
C ASP A 11 20.32 -61.12 -4.64
N GLN A 12 19.66 -61.82 -3.71
CA GLN A 12 18.45 -61.33 -3.06
C GLN A 12 18.66 -60.01 -2.29
N TRP A 13 19.79 -59.86 -1.60
CA TRP A 13 20.15 -58.61 -0.92
C TRP A 13 20.41 -57.46 -1.90
N LYS A 14 20.99 -57.74 -3.08
CA LYS A 14 21.23 -56.73 -4.11
C LYS A 14 19.94 -56.22 -4.74
N GLU A 15 18.99 -57.11 -5.05
CA GLU A 15 17.69 -56.71 -5.59
C GLU A 15 16.92 -55.83 -4.60
N VAL A 16 16.87 -56.21 -3.33
CA VAL A 16 16.23 -55.41 -2.28
C VAL A 16 16.90 -54.05 -2.10
N LEU A 17 18.23 -54.00 -2.21
CA LEU A 17 18.98 -52.74 -2.12
C LEU A 17 18.73 -51.85 -3.35
N TYR A 18 18.67 -52.43 -4.55
CA TYR A 18 18.42 -51.73 -5.81
C TYR A 18 17.03 -51.08 -5.81
N GLU A 19 15.98 -51.85 -5.50
CA GLU A 19 14.60 -51.34 -5.40
C GLU A 19 14.51 -50.17 -4.40
N ARG A 20 15.12 -50.32 -3.22
CA ARG A 20 15.12 -49.26 -2.19
C ARG A 20 15.85 -47.99 -2.65
N ILE A 21 16.91 -48.10 -3.43
CA ILE A 21 17.64 -46.95 -4.00
C ILE A 21 16.80 -46.28 -5.09
N VAL A 22 16.22 -47.07 -6.00
CA VAL A 22 15.38 -46.57 -7.10
C VAL A 22 14.15 -45.84 -6.56
N ASP A 23 13.47 -46.40 -5.56
CA ASP A 23 12.35 -45.74 -4.87
C ASP A 23 12.77 -44.44 -4.19
N GLY A 24 13.94 -44.43 -3.53
CA GLY A 24 14.49 -43.22 -2.92
C GLY A 24 14.81 -42.12 -3.93
N VAL A 25 15.37 -42.47 -5.08
CA VAL A 25 15.66 -41.53 -6.18
C VAL A 25 14.37 -41.02 -6.82
N LYS A 26 13.39 -41.90 -7.06
CA LYS A 26 12.07 -41.54 -7.61
C LYS A 26 11.29 -40.61 -6.67
N HIS A 27 11.27 -40.91 -5.38
CA HIS A 27 10.64 -40.06 -4.37
C HIS A 27 11.30 -38.67 -4.32
N ARG A 28 12.64 -38.61 -4.34
CA ARG A 28 13.37 -37.34 -4.42
C ARG A 28 13.05 -36.55 -5.68
N GLY A 29 12.98 -37.22 -6.84
CA GLY A 29 12.59 -36.60 -8.11
C GLY A 29 11.18 -36.01 -8.08
N ILE A 30 10.21 -36.74 -7.53
CA ILE A 30 8.83 -36.25 -7.36
C ILE A 30 8.78 -35.05 -6.41
N CYS A 31 9.48 -35.09 -5.27
CA CYS A 31 9.57 -33.95 -4.36
C CYS A 31 10.17 -32.71 -5.04
N CYS A 32 11.22 -32.87 -5.85
CA CYS A 32 11.79 -31.76 -6.61
C CYS A 32 10.77 -31.17 -7.59
N LEU A 33 10.04 -32.00 -8.33
CA LEU A 33 9.01 -31.52 -9.27
C LEU A 33 7.89 -30.75 -8.55
N LEU A 34 7.41 -31.25 -7.40
CA LEU A 34 6.41 -30.55 -6.60
C LEU A 34 6.93 -29.21 -6.06
N ALA A 35 8.20 -29.16 -5.63
CA ALA A 35 8.83 -27.92 -5.19
C ALA A 35 8.96 -26.91 -6.34
N PHE A 36 9.32 -27.35 -7.55
CA PHE A 36 9.35 -26.48 -8.73
C PHE A 36 7.97 -25.97 -9.11
N MET A 37 6.94 -26.82 -9.07
CA MET A 37 5.57 -26.40 -9.31
C MET A 37 5.11 -25.35 -8.29
N ALA A 38 5.39 -25.57 -7.00
CA ALA A 38 5.08 -24.60 -5.95
C ALA A 38 5.83 -23.28 -6.14
N LEU A 39 7.11 -23.33 -6.53
CA LEU A 39 7.90 -22.14 -6.83
C LEU A 39 7.34 -21.36 -8.02
N ILE A 40 6.97 -22.06 -9.10
CA ILE A 40 6.35 -21.45 -10.28
C ILE A 40 5.03 -20.78 -9.86
N SER A 41 4.14 -21.48 -9.16
CA SER A 41 2.89 -20.91 -8.65
C SER A 41 3.12 -19.67 -7.78
N PHE A 42 4.13 -19.69 -6.91
CA PHE A 42 4.49 -18.53 -6.09
C PHE A 42 4.96 -17.34 -6.94
N ILE A 43 5.80 -17.56 -7.95
CA ILE A 43 6.25 -16.51 -8.87
C ILE A 43 5.07 -15.90 -9.63
N TRP A 44 4.13 -16.71 -10.11
CA TRP A 44 2.92 -16.23 -10.78
C TRP A 44 2.07 -15.37 -9.85
N TYR A 45 1.79 -15.86 -8.64
CA TYR A 45 1.04 -15.10 -7.63
C TYR A 45 1.73 -13.77 -7.27
N ALA A 46 3.04 -13.78 -7.06
CA ALA A 46 3.81 -12.57 -6.78
C ALA A 46 3.76 -11.58 -7.94
N LYS A 47 3.85 -12.05 -9.19
CA LYS A 47 3.72 -11.20 -10.39
C LYS A 47 2.33 -10.56 -10.49
N GLU A 48 1.28 -11.29 -10.13
CA GLU A 48 -0.08 -10.76 -10.12
C GLU A 48 -0.28 -9.70 -9.04
N LYS A 49 0.31 -9.88 -7.85
CA LYS A 49 0.23 -8.92 -6.74
C LYS A 49 1.22 -7.76 -6.80
N TYR A 50 2.28 -7.86 -7.59
CA TYR A 50 3.32 -6.84 -7.68
C TYR A 50 2.82 -5.46 -8.13
N PRO A 51 1.92 -5.31 -9.12
CA PRO A 51 1.40 -3.99 -9.51
C PRO A 51 0.64 -3.30 -8.38
N GLU A 52 -0.24 -4.02 -7.69
CA GLU A 52 -0.98 -3.51 -6.52
C GLU A 52 -0.03 -3.05 -5.42
N TRP A 53 1.01 -3.85 -5.13
CA TRP A 53 2.05 -3.47 -4.16
C TRP A 53 2.82 -2.24 -4.61
N LYS A 54 3.17 -2.14 -5.90
CA LYS A 54 3.92 -1.01 -6.47
C LYS A 54 3.13 0.30 -6.38
N GLU A 55 1.84 0.28 -6.69
CA GLU A 55 0.96 1.46 -6.57
C GLU A 55 0.85 1.91 -5.10
N ALA A 56 0.63 0.97 -4.17
CA ALA A 56 0.54 1.25 -2.75
C ALA A 56 1.86 1.74 -2.10
N HIS A 57 3.00 1.62 -2.80
CA HIS A 57 4.32 2.05 -2.36
C HIS A 57 4.98 3.04 -3.34
N SER A 58 4.18 3.73 -4.16
CA SER A 58 4.68 4.70 -5.15
C SER A 58 5.31 5.93 -4.50
N GLY A 59 4.93 6.25 -3.26
CA GLY A 59 5.32 7.44 -2.52
C GLY A 59 4.55 8.71 -2.87
N VAL A 60 3.73 8.66 -3.93
CA VAL A 60 2.97 9.80 -4.45
C VAL A 60 1.59 9.83 -3.80
N PRO A 61 1.27 10.87 -3.00
CA PRO A 61 -0.03 10.99 -2.35
C PRO A 61 -1.16 11.21 -3.36
N ASP A 62 -2.35 10.69 -3.06
CA ASP A 62 -3.51 10.88 -3.93
C ASP A 62 -4.83 10.89 -3.16
N VAL A 63 -5.82 11.61 -3.68
CA VAL A 63 -7.16 11.71 -3.07
C VAL A 63 -8.07 10.68 -3.71
N VAL A 64 -8.64 9.79 -2.88
CA VAL A 64 -9.53 8.71 -3.34
C VAL A 64 -11.01 9.00 -3.11
N SER A 65 -11.33 9.97 -2.27
CA SER A 65 -12.69 10.42 -2.01
C SER A 65 -12.70 11.90 -1.68
N SER A 66 -13.70 12.61 -2.21
CA SER A 66 -13.92 14.03 -1.98
C SER A 66 -15.41 14.28 -1.77
N MET A 67 -15.74 15.08 -0.76
CA MET A 67 -17.09 15.54 -0.48
C MET A 67 -17.04 17.03 -0.15
N SER A 68 -17.82 17.85 -0.83
CA SER A 68 -17.91 19.29 -0.58
C SER A 68 -19.26 19.66 0.02
N VAL A 69 -19.27 20.34 1.16
CA VAL A 69 -20.49 20.84 1.82
C VAL A 69 -20.24 22.29 2.22
N ASN A 70 -21.09 23.23 1.78
CA ASN A 70 -20.95 24.67 2.08
C ASN A 70 -19.53 25.23 1.82
N ASN A 71 -18.87 24.79 0.74
CA ASN A 71 -17.49 25.16 0.38
C ASN A 71 -16.39 24.66 1.34
N ALA A 72 -16.73 23.84 2.33
CA ALA A 72 -15.79 23.02 3.08
C ALA A 72 -15.59 21.68 2.36
N HIS A 73 -14.34 21.25 2.20
CA HIS A 73 -13.98 20.04 1.47
C HIS A 73 -13.46 18.97 2.44
N HIS A 74 -14.14 17.83 2.47
CA HIS A 74 -13.74 16.64 3.21
C HIS A 74 -13.10 15.63 2.25
N LEU A 75 -11.85 15.30 2.49
CA LEU A 75 -11.02 14.47 1.62
C LEU A 75 -10.58 13.20 2.35
N LYS A 76 -10.54 12.08 1.63
CA LYS A 76 -9.79 10.88 2.05
C LYS A 76 -8.58 10.73 1.15
N LEU A 77 -7.41 10.76 1.75
CA LEU A 77 -6.12 10.75 1.07
C LEU A 77 -5.35 9.46 1.41
N ILE A 78 -4.75 8.87 0.39
CA ILE A 78 -3.78 7.78 0.56
C ILE A 78 -2.38 8.32 0.26
N ALA A 79 -1.43 8.04 1.15
CA ALA A 79 -0.05 8.51 1.01
C ALA A 79 0.79 7.63 0.05
N ASN A 80 0.29 6.44 -0.28
CA ASN A 80 0.94 5.41 -1.09
C ASN A 80 2.37 5.10 -0.61
N ARG A 81 2.57 5.01 0.70
CA ARG A 81 3.87 4.73 1.33
C ARG A 81 3.68 3.84 2.54
N SER A 82 4.73 3.12 2.94
CA SER A 82 4.67 2.22 4.11
C SER A 82 4.71 2.95 5.46
N ARG A 83 5.16 4.20 5.48
CA ARG A 83 5.20 5.06 6.66
C ARG A 83 5.33 6.53 6.26
N ILE A 84 4.83 7.44 7.09
CA ILE A 84 5.11 8.88 7.04
C ILE A 84 6.09 9.19 8.17
N GLU A 85 7.29 9.68 7.83
CA GLU A 85 8.36 9.97 8.81
C GLU A 85 8.13 11.31 9.50
N ASP A 86 7.94 12.36 8.71
CA ASP A 86 7.57 13.70 9.16
C ASP A 86 6.12 13.98 8.76
N LYS A 87 5.23 14.02 9.75
CA LYS A 87 3.79 14.26 9.52
C LYS A 87 3.51 15.73 9.19
N GLU A 88 4.28 16.66 9.74
CA GLU A 88 4.06 18.09 9.54
C GLU A 88 4.51 18.51 8.14
N GLU A 89 5.69 18.06 7.70
CA GLU A 89 6.17 18.29 6.34
C GLU A 89 5.19 17.68 5.32
N PHE A 90 4.70 16.48 5.60
CA PHE A 90 3.69 15.83 4.76
C PHE A 90 2.37 16.63 4.75
N ALA A 91 1.92 17.15 5.89
CA ALA A 91 0.71 17.96 5.94
C ALA A 91 0.83 19.21 5.06
N ARG A 92 1.96 19.93 5.15
CA ARG A 92 2.27 21.08 4.29
C ARG A 92 2.29 20.70 2.80
N GLU A 93 2.92 19.57 2.45
CA GLU A 93 2.92 19.02 1.08
C GLU A 93 1.48 18.83 0.56
N ILE A 94 0.61 18.21 1.35
CA ILE A 94 -0.79 17.97 0.96
C ILE A 94 -1.56 19.27 0.74
N ILE A 95 -1.39 20.28 1.60
CA ILE A 95 -2.07 21.57 1.41
C ILE A 95 -1.61 22.25 0.13
N HIS A 96 -0.31 22.23 -0.18
CA HIS A 96 0.19 22.74 -1.46
C HIS A 96 -0.39 21.98 -2.66
N MET A 97 -0.50 20.65 -2.57
CA MET A 97 -1.17 19.87 -3.62
C MET A 97 -2.65 20.25 -3.79
N CYS A 98 -3.35 20.59 -2.71
CA CYS A 98 -4.72 21.12 -2.78
C CYS A 98 -4.77 22.49 -3.47
N GLN A 99 -3.87 23.41 -3.13
CA GLN A 99 -3.78 24.75 -3.73
C GLN A 99 -3.45 24.68 -5.24
N ASP A 100 -2.58 23.75 -5.62
CA ASP A 100 -2.17 23.53 -7.01
C ASP A 100 -3.13 22.64 -7.79
N ASN A 101 -4.09 22.01 -7.10
CA ASN A 101 -5.04 21.05 -7.67
C ASN A 101 -4.31 19.95 -8.47
N SER A 102 -3.26 19.40 -7.86
CA SER A 102 -2.24 18.56 -8.52
C SER A 102 -2.38 17.06 -8.26
N PHE A 103 -3.43 16.62 -7.57
CA PHE A 103 -3.71 15.20 -7.36
C PHE A 103 -4.00 14.48 -8.69
N HIS A 104 -3.65 13.19 -8.74
CA HIS A 104 -3.77 12.42 -9.98
C HIS A 104 -5.21 11.96 -10.21
N SER A 105 -5.86 11.41 -9.18
CA SER A 105 -7.18 10.78 -9.32
C SER A 105 -8.34 11.77 -9.33
N ILE A 106 -8.24 12.85 -8.56
CA ILE A 106 -9.35 13.81 -8.37
C ILE A 106 -8.83 15.23 -8.62
N ARG A 107 -9.61 16.02 -9.35
CA ARG A 107 -9.40 17.47 -9.50
C ARG A 107 -10.60 18.19 -8.89
N PHE A 108 -10.33 19.16 -8.05
CA PHE A 108 -11.37 20.01 -7.48
C PHE A 108 -11.95 20.90 -8.57
N SER A 109 -13.28 21.00 -8.59
CA SER A 109 -13.99 21.95 -9.45
C SER A 109 -13.90 23.33 -8.80
N THR A 110 -13.00 24.17 -9.31
CA THR A 110 -12.83 25.55 -8.83
C THR A 110 -13.58 26.58 -9.67
N ASP A 111 -14.21 26.14 -10.76
CA ASP A 111 -14.78 27.05 -11.77
C ASP A 111 -16.12 27.68 -11.31
N ILE A 112 -16.89 26.98 -10.48
CA ILE A 112 -18.23 27.42 -10.06
C ILE A 112 -18.19 28.04 -8.66
N ASN A 113 -17.49 27.39 -7.71
CA ASN A 113 -17.48 27.78 -6.31
C ASN A 113 -16.14 28.37 -5.84
N GLY A 114 -15.16 28.53 -6.75
CA GLY A 114 -13.82 28.95 -6.39
C GLY A 114 -13.05 27.86 -5.64
N TYR A 115 -12.00 28.28 -4.94
CA TYR A 115 -11.27 27.40 -4.04
C TYR A 115 -12.05 27.18 -2.72
N PRO A 116 -11.83 26.05 -2.03
CA PRO A 116 -12.46 25.78 -0.74
C PRO A 116 -12.18 26.87 0.30
N LEU A 117 -13.12 27.06 1.22
CA LEU A 117 -12.94 27.90 2.42
C LEU A 117 -12.35 27.10 3.59
N GLU A 118 -12.36 25.78 3.51
CA GLU A 118 -11.90 24.87 4.57
C GLU A 118 -11.54 23.52 3.96
N LEU A 119 -10.46 22.92 4.45
CA LEU A 119 -10.07 21.54 4.14
C LEU A 119 -10.06 20.70 5.41
N ASN A 120 -10.70 19.53 5.33
CA ASN A 120 -10.61 18.45 6.32
C ASN A 120 -10.12 17.19 5.59
N ILE A 121 -8.96 16.67 5.96
CA ILE A 121 -8.29 15.60 5.21
C ILE A 121 -7.97 14.45 6.15
N LEU A 122 -8.52 13.28 5.85
CA LEU A 122 -8.20 12.04 6.53
C LEU A 122 -7.10 11.30 5.77
N VAL A 123 -5.96 11.07 6.44
CA VAL A 123 -4.76 10.48 5.82
C VAL A 123 -4.62 9.01 6.20
N TYR A 124 -4.49 8.16 5.18
CA TYR A 124 -4.23 6.72 5.27
C TYR A 124 -2.91 6.39 4.54
N LEU A 125 -2.19 5.34 4.94
CA LEU A 125 -0.95 4.98 4.26
C LEU A 125 -1.20 4.44 2.85
N ASN A 126 -2.23 3.63 2.68
CA ASN A 126 -2.58 2.96 1.44
C ASN A 126 -4.08 2.60 1.42
N ARG A 127 -4.56 2.08 0.28
CA ARG A 127 -5.97 1.72 0.08
C ARG A 127 -6.47 0.65 1.06
N LYS A 128 -5.62 -0.32 1.42
CA LYS A 128 -5.99 -1.41 2.33
C LYS A 128 -6.29 -0.86 3.73
N GLU A 129 -5.43 0.01 4.25
CA GLU A 129 -5.65 0.65 5.55
C GLU A 129 -6.88 1.55 5.56
N LEU A 130 -7.18 2.22 4.44
CA LEU A 130 -8.42 2.97 4.27
C LEU A 130 -9.67 2.08 4.35
N GLU A 131 -9.62 0.89 3.76
CA GLU A 131 -10.71 -0.09 3.81
C GLU A 131 -10.87 -0.72 5.22
N GLU A 132 -9.76 -0.92 5.92
CA GLU A 132 -9.72 -1.39 7.31
C GLU A 132 -10.10 -0.29 8.33
N GLY A 133 -10.06 0.98 7.90
CA GLY A 133 -10.39 2.14 8.75
C GLY A 133 -9.24 2.63 9.62
N GLU A 134 -8.00 2.23 9.32
CA GLU A 134 -6.79 2.56 10.07
C GLU A 134 -6.28 3.96 9.70
N LEU A 135 -6.87 4.98 10.32
CA LEU A 135 -6.47 6.39 10.15
C LEU A 135 -5.09 6.65 10.76
N VAL A 136 -4.22 7.35 10.01
CA VAL A 136 -2.88 7.71 10.50
C VAL A 136 -2.90 9.06 11.24
N PHE A 137 -3.56 10.06 10.65
CA PHE A 137 -3.81 11.38 11.22
C PHE A 137 -4.82 12.16 10.38
N GLU A 138 -5.29 13.26 10.94
CA GLU A 138 -6.16 14.25 10.31
C GLU A 138 -5.40 15.56 10.06
N ILE A 139 -5.64 16.19 8.90
CA ILE A 139 -5.17 17.53 8.57
C ILE A 139 -6.39 18.44 8.45
N GLU A 140 -6.36 19.57 9.12
CA GLU A 140 -7.35 20.64 8.96
C GLU A 140 -6.64 21.91 8.49
N PHE A 141 -7.21 22.59 7.48
CA PHE A 141 -6.73 23.90 7.03
C PHE A 141 -7.93 24.83 6.92
N SER A 142 -8.05 25.72 7.90
CA SER A 142 -9.25 26.52 8.13
C SER A 142 -8.88 27.93 8.59
N THR A 143 -9.84 28.85 8.55
CA THR A 143 -9.70 30.22 9.05
C THR A 143 -10.76 30.50 10.10
N ASP A 144 -10.45 31.40 11.04
CA ASP A 144 -11.43 31.88 12.04
C ASP A 144 -12.43 32.88 11.42
N ASP A 145 -12.21 33.32 10.17
CA ASP A 145 -13.05 34.28 9.46
C ASP A 145 -14.07 33.59 8.54
N PHE A 146 -15.32 33.53 9.00
CA PHE A 146 -16.44 32.91 8.27
C PHE A 146 -17.16 33.86 7.30
N SER A 147 -16.56 34.99 6.94
CA SER A 147 -17.11 35.92 5.92
C SER A 147 -17.26 35.25 4.55
N GLY A 148 -16.46 34.21 4.28
CA GLY A 148 -16.41 33.54 2.98
C GLY A 148 -15.67 34.35 1.91
N GLU A 149 -14.91 35.36 2.32
CA GLU A 149 -14.14 36.23 1.41
C GLU A 149 -12.74 35.68 1.10
N TYR A 150 -12.21 34.77 1.93
CA TYR A 150 -10.87 34.19 1.79
C TYR A 150 -10.91 32.76 1.28
N ASP A 151 -9.96 32.39 0.44
CA ASP A 151 -9.81 31.01 -0.01
C ASP A 151 -8.42 30.43 0.28
N ILE A 152 -8.35 29.09 0.33
CA ILE A 152 -7.13 28.37 0.72
C ILE A 152 -5.92 28.65 -0.17
N LYS A 153 -6.10 29.21 -1.37
CA LYS A 153 -5.03 29.44 -2.34
C LYS A 153 -4.55 30.89 -2.34
N ASN A 154 -5.47 31.83 -2.38
CA ASN A 154 -5.15 33.24 -2.55
C ASN A 154 -4.81 33.93 -1.23
N ASP A 155 -5.34 33.40 -0.12
CA ASP A 155 -5.28 34.03 1.20
C ASP A 155 -4.69 33.09 2.26
N ALA A 156 -3.73 32.24 1.87
CA ALA A 156 -3.19 31.20 2.74
C ALA A 156 -2.58 31.73 4.07
N ASP A 157 -2.20 33.02 4.14
CA ASP A 157 -1.75 33.68 5.37
C ASP A 157 -2.87 33.91 6.40
N LYS A 158 -4.14 33.77 6.00
CA LYS A 158 -5.33 33.86 6.86
C LYS A 158 -5.76 32.52 7.44
N PHE A 159 -5.13 31.44 7.01
CA PHE A 159 -5.46 30.08 7.38
C PHE A 159 -4.47 29.54 8.40
N ARG A 160 -4.95 28.61 9.21
CA ARG A 160 -4.17 27.86 10.18
C ARG A 160 -4.16 26.40 9.77
N LEU A 161 -3.02 25.76 9.94
CA LEU A 161 -2.84 24.34 9.69
C LEU A 161 -2.89 23.60 11.02
N TYR A 162 -3.75 22.59 11.11
CA TYR A 162 -3.80 21.69 12.25
C TYR A 162 -3.47 20.26 11.82
N LEU A 163 -2.67 19.60 12.64
CA LEU A 163 -2.35 18.18 12.53
C LEU A 163 -2.88 17.48 13.79
N ASP A 164 -3.81 16.54 13.63
CA ASP A 164 -4.48 15.88 14.76
C ASP A 164 -5.05 16.87 15.81
N ARG A 165 -5.56 18.03 15.33
CA ARG A 165 -6.11 19.16 16.12
C ARG A 165 -5.08 19.99 16.89
N GLU A 166 -3.79 19.79 16.64
CA GLU A 166 -2.72 20.64 17.12
C GLU A 166 -2.30 21.62 16.02
N GLU A 167 -2.28 22.91 16.32
CA GLU A 167 -1.86 23.95 15.37
C GLU A 167 -0.35 23.81 15.11
N ILE A 168 0.02 23.78 13.83
CA ILE A 168 1.41 23.72 13.38
C ILE A 168 1.71 24.87 12.41
N ASP A 169 2.99 25.22 12.32
CA ASP A 169 3.42 26.26 11.39
C ASP A 169 3.26 25.78 9.93
N PHE A 170 2.55 26.59 9.14
CA PHE A 170 2.40 26.35 7.70
C PHE A 170 3.62 26.83 6.89
N TYR A 171 4.38 27.81 7.42
CA TYR A 171 5.53 28.44 6.77
C TYR A 171 6.85 28.20 7.51
#